data_AF-A0A8B7BJM4-F1
#
_entry.id   AF-A0A8B7BJM4-F1
#
_cell.length_a   1.000
_cell.length_b   1.000
_cell.length_c   1.000
_cell.angle_alpha   90.00
_cell.angle_beta   90.00
_cell.angle_gamma   90.00
#
_symmetry.space_group_name_H-M   'P 1'
#
loop_
_entity.id
_entity.type
_entity.pdbx_description
1 polymer ?
#
loop_
_entity_poly.entity_id
_entity_poly.type
_entity_poly.pdbx_seq_one_letter_code
_entity_poly.pdbx_strand_id
1 'polypeptide(L)'
;MKATKRIQKKQWRAKTTTSIKSLPHDLIVEIVAQLVSLSSTPVSDLENLQMTCKMFRTASKAKLVGQHISLEKEWSMHWWNKERYFAILNNCAAAGNLKACFILGLENVFNLESLNLGLRYLEKAMVGGHDAATYTMGILLFGDHRTRQIGMEYLNKIGVVSGGTEDSERMKFQNPYFEQCRRQ
;
A
#
# COMPACT_ATOMS: atom_id res chain seq x y z
N MET A 1 59.51 47.31 20.20
CA MET A 1 58.10 47.41 19.76
C MET A 1 57.57 45.99 19.55
N LYS A 2 56.59 45.54 20.35
CA LYS A 2 55.96 44.22 20.25
C LYS A 2 54.68 44.33 19.41
N ALA A 3 54.51 43.48 18.40
CA ALA A 3 53.26 43.33 17.68
C ALA A 3 52.76 41.89 17.83
N THR A 4 51.83 41.67 18.77
CA THR A 4 51.12 40.41 18.96
C THR A 4 49.93 40.35 17.99
N LYS A 5 50.01 39.48 16.98
CA LYS A 5 48.87 39.21 16.08
C LYS A 5 47.81 38.42 16.83
N ARG A 6 46.64 39.04 16.99
CA ARG A 6 45.45 38.49 17.64
C ARG A 6 44.77 37.50 16.69
N ILE A 7 44.88 36.21 16.98
CA ILE A 7 44.19 35.15 16.23
C ILE A 7 42.70 35.24 16.56
N GLN A 8 41.89 35.68 15.59
CA GLN A 8 40.44 35.64 15.69
C GLN A 8 39.98 34.18 15.57
N LYS A 9 39.47 33.63 16.67
CA LYS A 9 38.81 32.32 16.68
C LYS A 9 37.52 32.43 15.86
N LYS A 10 37.48 31.72 14.72
CA LYS A 10 36.26 31.57 13.91
C LYS A 10 35.21 30.83 14.76
N GLN A 11 34.15 31.54 15.11
CA GLN A 11 33.02 31.02 15.87
C GLN A 11 32.14 30.21 14.90
N TRP A 12 32.27 28.88 14.95
CA TRP A 12 31.40 27.99 14.20
C TRP A 12 29.99 28.07 14.80
N ARG A 13 28.99 28.48 14.00
CA ARG A 13 27.58 28.39 14.41
C ARG A 13 27.28 26.92 14.71
N ALA A 14 26.92 26.61 15.95
CA ALA A 14 26.48 25.28 16.33
C ALA A 14 25.23 24.92 15.50
N LYS A 15 25.31 23.83 14.73
CA LYS A 15 24.16 23.28 14.01
C LYS A 15 23.19 22.74 15.07
N THR A 16 22.11 23.46 15.35
CA THR A 16 21.03 23.00 16.22
C THR A 16 20.40 21.75 15.61
N THR A 17 20.76 20.59 16.13
CA THR A 17 20.10 19.32 15.82
C THR A 17 18.83 19.21 16.65
N THR A 18 17.67 19.50 16.02
CA THR A 18 16.38 19.23 16.65
C THR A 18 16.19 17.73 16.82
N SER A 19 15.90 17.29 18.05
CA SER A 19 15.68 15.88 18.34
C SER A 19 14.38 15.39 17.70
N ILE A 20 14.38 14.19 17.11
CA ILE A 20 13.14 13.59 16.59
C ILE A 20 12.05 13.46 17.66
N LYS A 21 12.45 13.33 18.94
CA LYS A 21 11.53 13.23 20.08
C LYS A 21 10.76 14.53 20.37
N SER A 22 11.18 15.67 19.82
CA SER A 22 10.46 16.94 20.00
C SER A 22 9.37 17.15 18.95
N LEU A 23 9.24 16.25 17.96
CA LEU A 23 8.18 16.36 16.96
C LEU A 23 6.82 15.95 17.56
N PRO A 24 5.73 16.62 17.16
CA PRO A 24 4.37 16.16 17.43
C PRO A 24 4.15 14.72 16.96
N HIS A 25 3.30 13.99 17.68
CA HIS A 25 3.05 12.57 17.41
C HIS A 25 2.55 12.33 15.97
N ASP A 26 1.67 13.20 15.46
CA ASP A 26 1.10 13.06 14.11
C ASP A 26 2.18 13.14 13.02
N LEU A 27 3.21 13.98 13.21
CA LEU A 27 4.36 14.02 12.28
C LEU A 27 5.20 12.76 12.37
N ILE A 28 5.33 12.15 13.56
CA ILE A 28 5.99 10.84 13.68
C ILE A 28 5.19 9.78 12.93
N VAL A 29 3.87 9.75 13.08
CA VAL A 29 2.99 8.82 12.36
C VAL A 29 3.15 8.98 10.85
N GLU A 30 3.16 10.21 10.35
CA GLU A 30 3.39 10.50 8.92
C GLU A 30 4.76 10.00 8.46
N ILE A 31 5.83 10.23 9.23
CA ILE A 31 7.18 9.71 8.91
C ILE A 31 7.16 8.18 8.82
N VAL A 32 6.46 7.50 9.73
CA VAL A 32 6.35 6.03 9.68
C VAL A 32 5.52 5.57 8.49
N ALA A 33 4.43 6.27 8.16
CA ALA A 33 3.60 5.97 6.99
C ALA A 33 4.42 6.10 5.69
N GLN A 34 5.19 7.19 5.55
CA GLN A 34 6.08 7.40 4.42
C GLN A 34 7.18 6.33 4.33
N LEU A 35 7.77 5.94 5.48
CA LEU A 35 8.73 4.84 5.53
C LEU A 35 8.16 3.56 4.92
N VAL A 36 6.96 3.12 5.36
CA VAL A 36 6.37 1.87 4.88
C VAL A 36 5.82 1.96 3.46
N SER A 37 5.52 3.15 2.96
CA SER A 37 5.19 3.34 1.54
C SER A 37 6.43 3.20 0.65
N LEU A 38 7.54 3.83 1.04
CA LEU A 38 8.75 3.94 0.21
C LEU A 38 9.70 2.75 0.35
N SER A 39 9.73 2.10 1.52
CA SER A 39 10.61 0.97 1.82
C SER A 39 10.47 -0.17 0.81
N SER A 40 11.58 -0.85 0.49
CA SER A 40 11.61 -2.10 -0.28
C SER A 40 11.17 -3.32 0.53
N THR A 41 11.18 -3.23 1.85
CA THR A 41 10.87 -4.28 2.82
C THR A 41 10.00 -3.70 3.94
N PRO A 42 8.80 -3.18 3.62
CA PRO A 42 8.03 -2.34 4.53
C PRO A 42 7.64 -3.02 5.84
N VAL A 43 7.41 -4.33 5.85
CA VAL A 43 7.06 -5.07 7.09
C VAL A 43 8.28 -5.18 8.00
N SER A 44 9.42 -5.62 7.46
CA SER A 44 10.66 -5.75 8.22
C SER A 44 11.14 -4.39 8.75
N ASP A 45 11.08 -3.34 7.93
CA ASP A 45 11.50 -1.99 8.33
C ASP A 45 10.59 -1.43 9.43
N LEU A 46 9.28 -1.67 9.34
CA LEU A 46 8.34 -1.28 10.38
C LEU A 46 8.62 -2.00 11.70
N GLU A 47 8.86 -3.31 11.66
CA GLU A 47 9.21 -4.11 12.85
C GLU A 47 10.51 -3.65 13.49
N ASN A 48 11.55 -3.44 12.68
CA ASN A 48 12.82 -2.88 13.15
C ASN A 48 12.61 -1.52 13.83
N LEU A 49 11.78 -0.64 13.22
CA LEU A 49 11.48 0.67 13.78
C LEU A 49 10.74 0.57 15.13
N GLN A 50 9.77 -0.34 15.27
CA GLN A 50 9.05 -0.59 16.52
C GLN A 50 9.96 -1.07 17.67
N MET A 51 11.07 -1.71 17.33
CA MET A 51 12.05 -2.20 18.30
C MET A 51 12.99 -1.10 18.81
N THR A 52 13.15 0.01 18.07
CA THR A 52 14.05 1.09 18.48
C THR A 52 13.56 1.87 19.70
N CYS A 53 12.28 2.26 19.76
CA CYS A 53 11.75 3.03 20.88
C CYS A 53 10.21 3.01 20.99
N LYS A 54 9.73 3.39 22.18
CA LYS A 54 8.29 3.47 22.49
C LYS A 54 7.53 4.43 21.58
N MET A 55 8.14 5.56 21.20
CA MET A 55 7.52 6.57 20.34
C MET A 55 7.16 5.99 18.98
N PHE A 56 8.11 5.34 18.31
CA PHE A 56 7.85 4.68 17.03
C PHE A 56 6.92 3.50 17.19
N ARG A 57 7.10 2.68 18.24
CA ARG A 57 6.17 1.57 18.51
C ARG A 57 4.71 2.02 18.61
N THR A 58 4.45 3.17 19.25
CA THR A 58 3.11 3.73 19.32
C THR A 58 2.66 4.26 17.96
N ALA A 59 3.51 5.01 17.26
CA ALA A 59 3.20 5.58 15.95
C ALA A 59 2.89 4.52 14.89
N SER A 60 3.63 3.40 14.89
CA SER A 60 3.43 2.26 14.00
C SER A 60 2.05 1.60 14.10
N LYS A 61 1.33 1.81 15.20
CA LYS A 61 -0.04 1.27 15.39
C LYS A 61 -1.12 2.20 14.84
N ALA A 62 -0.77 3.39 14.38
CA ALA A 62 -1.73 4.33 13.82
C ALA A 62 -2.33 3.76 12.53
N LYS A 63 -3.63 4.01 12.35
CA LYS A 63 -4.39 3.56 11.16
C LYS A 63 -3.71 4.00 9.85
N LEU A 64 -3.17 5.21 9.82
CA LEU A 64 -2.46 5.75 8.66
C LEU A 64 -1.29 4.85 8.22
N VAL A 65 -0.52 4.30 9.17
CA VAL A 65 0.60 3.41 8.83
C VAL A 65 0.09 2.17 8.08
N GLY A 66 -0.95 1.51 8.60
CA GLY A 66 -1.55 0.34 7.93
C GLY A 66 -2.14 0.65 6.55
N GLN A 67 -2.68 1.86 6.35
CA GLN A 67 -3.16 2.32 5.04
C GLN A 67 -2.05 2.44 4.01
N HIS A 68 -0.82 2.73 4.46
CA HIS A 68 0.32 3.11 3.63
C HIS A 68 1.35 1.98 3.41
N ILE A 69 1.17 0.80 4.02
CA ILE A 69 2.07 -0.34 3.79
C ILE A 69 2.01 -0.77 2.32
N SER A 70 3.16 -0.75 1.65
CA SER A 70 3.33 -1.18 0.25
C SER A 70 3.36 -2.70 0.10
N LEU A 71 2.18 -3.30 0.09
CA LEU A 71 2.00 -4.77 0.07
C LEU A 71 2.56 -5.46 -1.19
N GLU A 72 2.72 -4.75 -2.29
CA GLU A 72 3.31 -5.28 -3.54
C GLU A 72 4.76 -5.76 -3.35
N LYS A 73 5.47 -5.14 -2.41
CA LYS A 73 6.88 -5.45 -2.10
C LYS A 73 7.01 -6.65 -1.16
N GLU A 74 5.91 -7.10 -0.59
CA GLU A 74 5.83 -8.20 0.37
C GLU A 74 5.17 -9.46 -0.22
N TRP A 75 4.87 -9.46 -1.53
CA TRP A 75 4.21 -10.59 -2.22
C TRP A 75 4.94 -11.92 -2.01
N SER A 76 6.25 -11.82 -1.89
CA SER A 76 7.14 -12.96 -1.67
C SER A 76 6.73 -13.74 -0.40
N MET A 77 6.32 -13.03 0.67
CA MET A 77 5.88 -13.62 1.95
C MET A 77 4.69 -14.58 1.81
N HIS A 78 3.85 -14.41 0.79
CA HIS A 78 2.73 -15.30 0.52
C HIS A 78 3.16 -16.77 0.37
N TRP A 79 4.35 -17.01 -0.20
CA TRP A 79 4.83 -18.35 -0.54
C TRP A 79 5.51 -19.07 0.62
N TRP A 80 6.24 -18.35 1.48
CA TRP A 80 7.00 -18.94 2.58
C TRP A 80 6.35 -18.78 3.95
N ASN A 81 5.43 -17.82 4.11
CA ASN A 81 4.68 -17.65 5.35
C ASN A 81 3.27 -17.08 5.07
N LYS A 82 2.42 -17.93 4.49
CA LYS A 82 1.05 -17.59 4.09
C LYS A 82 0.26 -17.01 5.27
N GLU A 83 0.31 -17.65 6.45
CA GLU A 83 -0.44 -17.21 7.64
C GLU A 83 -0.07 -15.78 8.05
N ARG A 84 1.22 -15.47 8.15
CA ARG A 84 1.70 -14.13 8.50
C ARG A 84 1.30 -13.10 7.44
N TYR A 85 1.41 -13.45 6.16
CA TYR A 85 1.01 -12.58 5.07
C TYR A 85 -0.49 -12.20 5.17
N PHE A 86 -1.37 -13.18 5.41
CA PHE A 86 -2.80 -12.91 5.57
C PHE A 86 -3.12 -12.15 6.87
N ALA A 87 -2.38 -12.36 7.96
CA ALA A 87 -2.53 -11.55 9.16
C ALA A 87 -2.22 -10.06 8.88
N ILE A 88 -1.15 -9.78 8.13
CA ILE A 88 -0.78 -8.42 7.72
C ILE A 88 -1.85 -7.83 6.80
N LEU A 89 -2.33 -8.58 5.80
CA LEU A 89 -3.40 -8.12 4.91
C LEU A 89 -4.67 -7.76 5.69
N ASN A 90 -5.10 -8.60 6.62
CA ASN A 90 -6.28 -8.31 7.44
C ASN A 90 -6.10 -7.03 8.27
N ASN A 91 -4.94 -6.84 8.88
CA ASN A 91 -4.64 -5.61 9.63
C ASN A 91 -4.65 -4.37 8.71
N CYS A 92 -4.03 -4.45 7.53
CA CYS A 92 -4.01 -3.35 6.56
C CYS A 92 -5.42 -3.05 6.03
N ALA A 93 -6.22 -4.07 5.73
CA ALA A 93 -7.59 -3.91 5.26
C ALA A 93 -8.50 -3.29 6.35
N ALA A 94 -8.33 -3.69 7.61
CA ALA A 94 -9.00 -3.05 8.75
C ALA A 94 -8.60 -1.57 8.90
N ALA A 95 -7.35 -1.24 8.57
CA ALA A 95 -6.88 0.14 8.50
C ALA A 95 -7.42 0.90 7.27
N GLY A 96 -7.96 0.23 6.26
CA GLY A 96 -8.49 0.84 5.04
C GLY A 96 -7.52 0.87 3.87
N ASN A 97 -6.47 0.04 3.88
CA ASN A 97 -5.60 -0.16 2.73
C ASN A 97 -6.38 -0.82 1.58
N LEU A 98 -6.53 -0.11 0.47
CA LEU A 98 -7.34 -0.57 -0.66
C LEU A 98 -6.74 -1.78 -1.36
N LYS A 99 -5.40 -1.86 -1.44
CA LYS A 99 -4.70 -3.01 -2.01
C LYS A 99 -4.92 -4.25 -1.16
N ALA A 100 -4.90 -4.11 0.16
CA ALA A 100 -5.20 -5.20 1.09
C ALA A 100 -6.65 -5.71 0.91
N CYS A 101 -7.62 -4.79 0.85
CA CYS A 101 -9.00 -5.11 0.53
C CYS A 101 -9.11 -5.84 -0.81
N PHE A 102 -8.45 -5.36 -1.85
CA PHE A 102 -8.46 -6.02 -3.15
C PHE A 102 -7.92 -7.46 -3.09
N ILE A 103 -6.76 -7.69 -2.48
CA ILE A 103 -6.14 -9.02 -2.38
C ILE A 103 -7.02 -9.97 -1.56
N LEU A 104 -7.53 -9.53 -0.40
CA LEU A 104 -8.47 -10.33 0.39
C LEU A 104 -9.77 -10.62 -0.37
N GLY A 105 -10.25 -9.64 -1.15
CA GLY A 105 -11.40 -9.80 -2.03
C GLY A 105 -11.19 -10.94 -3.02
N LEU A 106 -10.06 -10.95 -3.73
CA LEU A 106 -9.71 -12.03 -4.66
C LEU A 106 -9.61 -13.39 -3.95
N GLU A 107 -8.90 -13.47 -2.83
CA GLU A 107 -8.75 -14.74 -2.09
C GLU A 107 -10.11 -15.31 -1.65
N ASN A 108 -11.01 -14.45 -1.15
CA ASN A 108 -12.33 -14.89 -0.69
C ASN A 108 -13.26 -15.31 -1.84
N VAL A 109 -13.21 -14.63 -2.98
CA VAL A 109 -14.04 -14.96 -4.14
C VAL A 109 -13.54 -16.24 -4.82
N PHE A 110 -12.23 -16.36 -5.05
CA PHE A 110 -11.68 -17.39 -5.93
C PHE A 110 -11.11 -18.61 -5.21
N ASN A 111 -10.73 -18.49 -3.93
CA ASN A 111 -10.03 -19.58 -3.21
C ASN A 111 -10.76 -20.09 -1.96
N LEU A 112 -11.50 -19.23 -1.22
CA LEU A 112 -12.12 -19.59 0.07
C LEU A 112 -13.66 -19.76 0.00
N GLU A 113 -14.24 -19.72 -1.20
CA GLU A 113 -15.69 -19.86 -1.45
C GLU A 113 -16.58 -18.89 -0.63
N SER A 114 -16.00 -17.81 -0.13
CA SER A 114 -16.66 -16.84 0.75
C SER A 114 -17.07 -15.62 -0.06
N LEU A 115 -17.91 -15.84 -1.07
CA LEU A 115 -18.26 -14.84 -2.09
C LEU A 115 -18.73 -13.51 -1.48
N ASN A 116 -19.66 -13.56 -0.52
CA ASN A 116 -20.20 -12.34 0.11
C ASN A 116 -19.11 -11.51 0.81
N LEU A 117 -18.18 -12.16 1.52
CA LEU A 117 -17.08 -11.48 2.17
C LEU A 117 -16.11 -10.90 1.14
N GLY A 118 -15.81 -11.67 0.09
CA GLY A 118 -14.96 -11.23 -1.01
C GLY A 118 -15.53 -10.02 -1.75
N LEU A 119 -16.82 -10.03 -2.08
CA LEU A 119 -17.51 -8.91 -2.71
C LEU A 119 -17.47 -7.65 -1.83
N ARG A 120 -17.64 -7.76 -0.51
CA ARG A 120 -17.53 -6.61 0.41
C ARG A 120 -16.13 -6.00 0.43
N TYR A 121 -15.10 -6.83 0.35
CA TYR A 121 -13.72 -6.34 0.26
C TYR A 121 -13.43 -5.67 -1.09
N LEU A 122 -13.89 -6.27 -2.19
CA LEU A 122 -13.76 -5.68 -3.53
C LEU A 122 -14.53 -4.36 -3.65
N GLU A 123 -15.74 -4.28 -3.09
CA GLU A 123 -16.53 -3.06 -3.04
C GLU A 123 -15.81 -1.94 -2.29
N LYS A 124 -15.24 -2.22 -1.10
CA LYS A 124 -14.44 -1.25 -0.36
C LYS A 124 -13.27 -0.72 -1.19
N ALA A 125 -12.55 -1.60 -1.88
CA ALA A 125 -11.43 -1.21 -2.73
C ALA A 125 -11.90 -0.37 -3.92
N MET A 126 -12.97 -0.78 -4.60
CA MET A 126 -13.58 -0.07 -5.73
C MET A 126 -14.07 1.34 -5.34
N VAL A 127 -14.83 1.46 -4.24
CA VAL A 127 -15.31 2.76 -3.74
C VAL A 127 -14.14 3.66 -3.33
N GLY A 128 -13.05 3.08 -2.84
CA GLY A 128 -11.81 3.81 -2.57
C GLY A 128 -11.02 4.23 -3.81
N GLY A 129 -11.46 3.88 -5.03
CA GLY A 129 -10.78 4.24 -6.27
C GLY A 129 -9.70 3.26 -6.74
N HIS A 130 -9.74 1.99 -6.29
CA HIS A 130 -8.82 0.97 -6.78
C HIS A 130 -9.31 0.37 -8.11
N ASP A 131 -8.72 0.79 -9.23
CA ASP A 131 -9.16 0.42 -10.58
C ASP A 131 -9.25 -1.08 -10.84
N ALA A 132 -8.27 -1.87 -10.40
CA ALA A 132 -8.33 -3.31 -10.58
C ALA A 132 -9.49 -3.95 -9.81
N ALA A 133 -9.95 -3.34 -8.71
CA ALA A 133 -11.12 -3.83 -7.98
C ALA A 133 -12.41 -3.49 -8.74
N THR A 134 -12.50 -2.28 -9.31
CA THR A 134 -13.58 -1.89 -10.23
C THR A 134 -13.66 -2.85 -11.42
N TYR A 135 -12.52 -3.20 -12.02
CA TYR A 135 -12.46 -4.12 -13.15
C TYR A 135 -12.95 -5.52 -12.73
N THR A 136 -12.43 -6.04 -11.61
CA THR A 136 -12.85 -7.34 -11.08
C THR A 136 -14.36 -7.38 -10.80
N MET A 137 -14.93 -6.35 -10.17
CA MET A 137 -16.38 -6.28 -9.98
C MET A 137 -17.15 -6.20 -11.29
N GLY A 138 -16.64 -5.44 -12.27
CA GLY A 138 -17.21 -5.38 -13.61
C GLY A 138 -17.32 -6.76 -14.25
N ILE A 139 -16.24 -7.55 -14.24
CA ILE A 139 -16.22 -8.91 -14.79
C ILE A 139 -17.14 -9.86 -14.01
N LEU A 140 -17.11 -9.83 -12.68
CA LEU A 140 -17.97 -10.68 -11.84
C LEU A 140 -19.45 -10.41 -12.10
N LEU A 141 -19.85 -9.14 -12.23
CA LEU A 141 -21.24 -8.75 -12.50
C LEU A 141 -21.64 -8.97 -13.97
N PHE A 142 -20.70 -8.83 -14.91
CA PHE A 142 -20.98 -9.07 -16.33
C PHE A 142 -21.43 -10.52 -16.62
N GLY A 143 -20.95 -11.48 -15.80
CA GLY A 143 -21.23 -12.90 -15.94
C GLY A 143 -22.69 -13.30 -15.72
N ASP A 144 -23.42 -12.61 -14.84
CA ASP A 144 -24.86 -12.86 -14.61
C ASP A 144 -25.70 -11.89 -15.46
N HIS A 145 -26.62 -12.44 -16.26
CA HIS A 145 -27.51 -11.65 -17.11
C HIS A 145 -28.28 -10.56 -16.34
N ARG A 146 -28.62 -10.81 -15.05
CA ARG A 146 -29.36 -9.86 -14.20
C ARG A 146 -28.52 -8.66 -13.78
N THR A 147 -27.21 -8.83 -13.61
CA THR A 147 -26.28 -7.78 -13.17
C THR A 147 -25.38 -7.28 -14.30
N ARG A 148 -25.51 -7.83 -15.51
CA ARG A 148 -24.69 -7.53 -16.68
C ARG A 148 -24.57 -6.05 -16.99
N GLN A 149 -25.68 -5.31 -16.92
CA GLN A 149 -25.69 -3.88 -17.22
C GLN A 149 -24.85 -3.08 -16.21
N ILE A 150 -24.91 -3.45 -14.93
CA ILE A 150 -24.10 -2.86 -13.86
C ILE A 150 -22.62 -3.20 -14.08
N GLY A 151 -22.33 -4.45 -14.45
CA GLY A 151 -20.99 -4.88 -14.82
C GLY A 151 -20.41 -4.05 -15.97
N MET A 152 -21.20 -3.80 -17.01
CA MET A 152 -20.81 -2.94 -18.14
C MET A 152 -20.55 -1.49 -17.72
N GLU A 153 -21.36 -0.94 -16.82
CA GLU A 153 -21.14 0.40 -16.27
C GLU A 153 -19.77 0.52 -15.59
N TYR A 154 -19.41 -0.44 -14.74
CA TYR A 154 -18.11 -0.47 -14.08
C TYR A 154 -16.94 -0.63 -15.05
N LEU A 155 -17.08 -1.48 -16.07
CA LEU A 155 -16.04 -1.67 -17.09
C LEU A 155 -15.85 -0.40 -17.93
N ASN A 156 -16.93 0.27 -18.30
CA ASN A 156 -16.88 1.53 -19.06
C ASN A 156 -16.24 2.66 -18.26
N LYS A 157 -16.48 2.72 -16.94
CA LYS A 157 -15.89 3.72 -16.05
C LYS A 157 -14.35 3.71 -16.11
N ILE A 158 -13.73 2.54 -16.24
CA ILE A 158 -12.27 2.41 -16.33
C ILE A 158 -11.78 2.75 -17.74
N GLY A 159 -12.52 2.32 -18.77
CA GLY A 159 -12.17 2.60 -20.17
C GLY A 159 -12.10 4.08 -20.52
N VAL A 160 -12.86 4.93 -19.82
CA VAL A 160 -12.85 6.39 -19.99
C VAL A 160 -11.63 7.04 -19.30
N VAL A 161 -11.15 6.50 -18.18
CA VAL A 161 -10.02 7.07 -17.41
C VAL A 161 -8.68 6.82 -18.11
N SER A 162 -8.52 5.71 -18.83
CA SER A 162 -7.29 5.39 -19.56
C SER A 162 -7.11 6.16 -20.89
N GLY A 163 -8.08 7.01 -21.28
CA GLY A 163 -8.04 7.78 -22.53
C GLY A 163 -7.46 9.19 -22.45
N GLY A 164 -6.95 9.63 -21.28
CA GLY A 164 -6.65 11.04 -21.01
C GLY A 164 -5.24 11.40 -20.51
N THR A 165 -4.32 10.45 -20.35
CA THR A 165 -2.93 10.76 -19.98
C THR A 165 -1.98 9.89 -20.80
N GLU A 166 -1.35 10.49 -21.80
CA GLU A 166 -0.26 9.91 -22.60
C GLU A 166 1.04 9.77 -21.80
N ASP A 167 0.98 9.05 -20.67
CA ASP A 167 2.11 8.36 -20.04
C ASP A 167 1.63 6.99 -19.56
N SER A 168 0.88 6.32 -20.44
CA SER A 168 0.55 4.91 -20.30
C SER A 168 1.81 4.10 -20.59
N GLU A 169 2.66 3.94 -19.57
CA GLU A 169 3.34 2.66 -19.43
C GLU A 169 2.23 1.61 -19.45
N ARG A 170 2.03 1.03 -20.64
CA ARG A 170 1.22 -0.17 -20.84
C ARG A 170 1.52 -1.06 -19.64
N MET A 171 0.53 -1.28 -18.78
CA MET A 171 0.54 -2.36 -17.82
C MET A 171 0.58 -3.64 -18.66
N LYS A 172 1.78 -3.99 -19.13
CA LYS A 172 2.08 -5.25 -19.77
C LYS A 172 1.95 -6.23 -18.63
N PHE A 173 0.77 -6.79 -18.46
CA PHE A 173 0.63 -8.08 -17.80
C PHE A 173 1.37 -9.09 -18.67
N GLN A 174 2.71 -9.10 -18.61
CA GLN A 174 3.51 -10.24 -19.00
C GLN A 174 3.32 -11.27 -17.89
N ASN A 175 2.13 -11.89 -17.88
CA ASN A 175 1.94 -13.15 -17.21
C ASN A 175 2.31 -14.24 -18.23
N PRO A 176 3.50 -14.87 -18.13
CA PRO A 176 3.94 -15.90 -19.07
C PRO A 176 3.02 -17.13 -19.11
N TYR A 177 2.07 -17.25 -18.17
CA TYR A 177 1.08 -18.32 -18.12
C TYR A 177 -0.20 -18.02 -18.92
N PHE A 178 -0.40 -16.80 -19.44
CA PHE A 178 -1.64 -16.44 -20.15
C PHE A 178 -1.80 -17.19 -21.49
N GLU A 179 -0.70 -17.49 -22.18
CA GLU A 179 -0.68 -18.27 -23.42
C GLU A 179 -1.01 -19.76 -23.22
N GLN A 180 -0.82 -20.29 -22.00
CA GLN A 180 -1.09 -21.71 -21.71
C GLN A 180 -2.59 -22.02 -21.55
N CYS A 181 -3.41 -21.06 -21.14
CA CYS A 181 -4.85 -21.28 -20.95
C CYS A 181 -5.66 -21.34 -22.26
N ARG A 182 -5.09 -20.96 -23.41
CA ARG A 182 -5.81 -20.93 -24.70
C ARG A 182 -5.83 -22.28 -25.45
N ARG A 183 -5.11 -23.29 -24.94
CA ARG A 183 -4.94 -24.59 -25.60
C ARG A 183 -5.59 -25.76 -24.85
N GLN A 184 -6.59 -25.51 -24.01
CA GLN A 184 -7.44 -26.55 -23.42
C GLN A 184 -8.89 -26.36 -23.88
#